data_AF-A0A7Y2L3H2-F1
#
_entry.id   AF-A0A7Y2L3H2-F1
#
_cell.length_a   1.000
_cell.length_b   1.000
_cell.length_c   1.000
_cell.angle_alpha   90.00
_cell.angle_beta   90.00
_cell.angle_gamma   90.00
#
_symmetry.space_group_name_H-M   'P 1'
#
loop_
_entity.id
_entity.type
_entity.pdbx_description
1 polymer ?
#
loop_
_entity_poly.entity_id
_entity_poly.type
_entity_poly.pdbx_seq_one_letter_code
_entity_poly.pdbx_strand_id
1 'polypeptide(L)'
;YLSANRNKQSVTIDFTKPEGQRLVRELAAKSDILIENFKVGGLKAYGLDYGSLKALNPELIYCSITGFGQTGPYAKRAGYDFMIQGLGGLMSLTGRPEGDEGAGPVKVGVALTDILTGLYSTVAILAALAHRQQGGRGQHIDMALLDVQVACLANQAMNYLTTGVAAQRLGNAHPNIVPYQDFPTADGDFILTVGNDSQFRKFAEVAGRPEWSDDPRFASNKQRVANRAVLVPLIRQATVFKTTAEWVSQLEAVGVPCGP
;
A
#
# COMPACT_ATOMS: atom_id res chain seq x y z
N TYR A 1 3.14 -20.81 -1.00
CA TYR A 1 2.02 -21.55 -1.63
C TYR A 1 0.76 -21.53 -0.79
N LEU A 2 0.76 -22.11 0.42
CA LEU A 2 -0.44 -22.28 1.27
C LEU A 2 -1.16 -20.96 1.64
N SER A 3 -0.44 -19.85 1.76
CA SER A 3 -1.03 -18.53 2.08
C SER A 3 -1.95 -17.97 1.00
N ALA A 4 -1.79 -18.37 -0.28
CA ALA A 4 -2.44 -17.72 -1.43
C ALA A 4 -3.25 -18.68 -2.34
N ASN A 5 -3.41 -19.95 -1.94
CA ASN A 5 -4.03 -20.97 -2.81
C ASN A 5 -5.07 -21.86 -2.11
N ARG A 6 -5.56 -21.45 -0.93
CA ARG A 6 -6.68 -22.14 -0.28
C ARG A 6 -7.92 -22.12 -1.19
N ASN A 7 -8.72 -23.20 -1.12
CA ASN A 7 -9.94 -23.41 -1.89
C ASN A 7 -9.78 -23.56 -3.42
N LYS A 8 -8.56 -23.55 -3.97
CA LYS A 8 -8.32 -23.83 -5.39
C LYS A 8 -8.24 -25.34 -5.64
N GLN A 9 -8.77 -25.78 -6.77
CA GLN A 9 -8.50 -27.11 -7.34
C GLN A 9 -7.27 -27.00 -8.25
N SER A 10 -6.39 -28.01 -8.21
CA SER A 10 -5.13 -28.01 -8.97
C SER A 10 -5.18 -29.05 -10.09
N VAL A 11 -4.77 -28.66 -11.29
CA VAL A 11 -4.54 -29.53 -12.44
C VAL A 11 -3.23 -29.12 -13.10
N THR A 12 -2.44 -30.10 -13.54
CA THR A 12 -1.16 -29.88 -14.21
C THR A 12 -1.33 -29.98 -15.72
N ILE A 13 -1.03 -28.92 -16.45
CA ILE A 13 -1.14 -28.87 -17.92
C ILE A 13 0.16 -28.28 -18.49
N ASP A 14 0.82 -29.03 -19.37
CA ASP A 14 1.99 -28.55 -20.11
C ASP A 14 1.55 -27.88 -21.41
N PHE A 15 1.33 -26.56 -21.35
CA PHE A 15 0.96 -25.73 -22.49
C PHE A 15 2.05 -25.53 -23.56
N THR A 16 3.25 -26.10 -23.38
CA THR A 16 4.27 -26.09 -24.43
C THR A 16 3.97 -27.14 -25.50
N LYS A 17 3.09 -28.10 -25.19
CA LYS A 17 2.60 -29.14 -26.10
C LYS A 17 1.26 -28.74 -26.72
N PRO A 18 0.98 -29.11 -27.98
CA PRO A 18 -0.30 -28.82 -28.64
C PRO A 18 -1.52 -29.32 -27.84
N GLU A 19 -1.42 -30.47 -27.19
CA GLU A 19 -2.48 -31.01 -26.32
C GLU A 19 -2.76 -30.11 -25.12
N GLY A 20 -1.72 -29.63 -24.43
CA GLY A 20 -1.89 -28.73 -23.30
C GLY A 20 -2.49 -27.39 -23.71
N GLN A 21 -2.08 -26.85 -24.86
CA GLN A 21 -2.71 -25.64 -25.43
C GLN A 21 -4.21 -25.86 -25.69
N ARG A 22 -4.57 -27.02 -26.26
CA ARG A 22 -5.97 -27.39 -26.49
C ARG A 22 -6.75 -27.43 -25.16
N LEU A 23 -6.21 -28.09 -24.13
CA LEU A 23 -6.86 -28.17 -22.82
C LEU A 23 -7.06 -26.80 -22.17
N VAL A 24 -6.07 -25.92 -22.20
CA VAL A 24 -6.21 -24.55 -21.66
C VAL A 24 -7.26 -23.76 -22.44
N ARG A 25 -7.30 -23.87 -23.77
CA ARG A 25 -8.33 -23.24 -24.61
C ARG A 25 -9.73 -23.76 -24.29
N GLU A 26 -9.90 -25.06 -24.08
CA GLU A 26 -11.18 -25.68 -23.70
C GLU A 26 -11.67 -25.23 -22.32
N LEU A 27 -10.75 -25.04 -21.36
CA LEU A 27 -11.07 -24.46 -20.05
C LEU A 27 -11.48 -22.99 -20.20
N ALA A 28 -10.69 -22.18 -20.90
CA ALA A 28 -10.98 -20.76 -21.12
C ALA A 28 -12.31 -20.52 -21.85
N ALA A 29 -12.70 -21.42 -22.76
CA ALA A 29 -13.97 -21.36 -23.46
C ALA A 29 -15.20 -21.53 -22.54
N LYS A 30 -15.02 -22.12 -21.37
CA LYS A 30 -16.08 -22.39 -20.37
C LYS A 30 -15.94 -21.54 -19.11
N SER A 31 -14.88 -20.76 -18.99
CA SER A 31 -14.59 -19.94 -17.83
C SER A 31 -15.08 -18.51 -18.01
N ASP A 32 -15.52 -17.90 -16.91
CA ASP A 32 -15.82 -16.47 -16.86
C ASP A 32 -14.56 -15.60 -16.83
N ILE A 33 -13.56 -16.06 -16.08
CA ILE A 33 -12.36 -15.29 -15.74
C ILE A 33 -11.13 -16.16 -15.97
N LEU A 34 -10.12 -15.58 -16.61
CA LEU A 34 -8.76 -16.11 -16.66
C LEU A 34 -7.81 -15.09 -16.05
N ILE A 35 -6.96 -15.53 -15.12
CA ILE A 35 -5.93 -14.69 -14.51
C ILE A 35 -4.57 -15.29 -14.84
N GLU A 36 -3.65 -14.45 -15.30
CA GLU A 36 -2.28 -14.87 -15.61
C GLU A 36 -1.26 -13.77 -15.26
N ASN A 37 -0.03 -14.18 -15.00
CA ASN A 37 1.07 -13.29 -14.67
C ASN A 37 2.38 -13.67 -15.39
N PHE A 38 2.26 -14.19 -16.62
CA PHE A 38 3.42 -14.47 -17.47
C PHE A 38 4.01 -13.17 -18.04
N LYS A 39 5.23 -13.27 -18.57
CA LYS A 39 5.85 -12.14 -19.26
C LYS A 39 4.99 -11.71 -20.44
N VAL A 40 4.95 -10.39 -20.70
CA VAL A 40 4.26 -9.78 -21.84
C VAL A 40 4.57 -10.53 -23.14
N GLY A 41 3.52 -10.95 -23.85
CA GLY A 41 3.61 -11.70 -25.10
C GLY A 41 3.99 -13.18 -24.96
N GLY A 42 4.32 -13.68 -23.76
CA GLY A 42 4.76 -15.06 -23.53
C GLY A 42 3.70 -16.10 -23.89
N LEU A 43 2.41 -15.76 -23.72
CA LEU A 43 1.30 -16.64 -24.07
C LEU A 43 0.86 -16.57 -25.53
N LYS A 44 1.30 -15.54 -26.27
CA LYS A 44 0.93 -15.33 -27.68
C LYS A 44 1.48 -16.44 -28.57
N ALA A 45 2.70 -16.89 -28.32
CA ALA A 45 3.33 -18.00 -29.07
C ALA A 45 2.56 -19.33 -28.94
N TYR A 46 1.72 -19.46 -27.90
CA TYR A 46 0.92 -20.66 -27.64
C TYR A 46 -0.55 -20.49 -28.01
N GLY A 47 -0.95 -19.33 -28.52
CA GLY A 47 -2.36 -18.99 -28.79
C GLY A 47 -3.21 -18.93 -27.53
N LEU A 48 -2.62 -18.47 -26.41
CA LEU A 48 -3.26 -18.36 -25.10
C LEU A 48 -3.32 -16.89 -24.60
N ASP A 49 -2.93 -15.94 -25.45
CA ASP A 49 -3.11 -14.51 -25.18
C ASP A 49 -4.58 -14.08 -25.29
N TYR A 50 -4.90 -12.89 -24.80
CA TYR A 50 -6.27 -12.37 -24.82
C TYR A 50 -6.91 -12.39 -26.21
N GLY A 51 -6.19 -11.98 -27.27
CA GLY A 51 -6.74 -11.93 -28.62
C GLY A 51 -7.16 -13.31 -29.11
N SER A 52 -6.31 -14.31 -28.87
CA SER A 52 -6.58 -15.71 -29.21
C SER A 52 -7.77 -16.29 -28.42
N LEU A 53 -7.84 -16.06 -27.11
CA LEU A 53 -8.90 -16.64 -26.28
C LEU A 53 -10.24 -15.90 -26.41
N LYS A 54 -10.23 -14.59 -26.64
CA LYS A 54 -11.44 -13.80 -26.90
C LYS A 54 -12.19 -14.28 -28.13
N ALA A 55 -11.47 -14.73 -29.17
CA ALA A 55 -12.10 -15.28 -30.37
C ALA A 55 -12.90 -16.56 -30.06
N LEU A 56 -12.52 -17.30 -29.03
CA LEU A 56 -13.22 -18.52 -28.57
C LEU A 56 -14.33 -18.20 -27.56
N ASN A 57 -14.11 -17.20 -26.71
CA ASN A 57 -15.05 -16.75 -25.69
C ASN A 57 -15.07 -15.21 -25.61
N PRO A 58 -15.97 -14.53 -26.36
CA PRO A 58 -16.10 -13.07 -26.34
C PRO A 58 -16.50 -12.48 -24.98
N GLU A 59 -17.05 -13.31 -24.09
CA GLU A 59 -17.49 -12.94 -22.75
C GLU A 59 -16.40 -13.11 -21.67
N LEU A 60 -15.22 -13.61 -22.07
CA LEU A 60 -14.10 -13.84 -21.17
C LEU A 60 -13.56 -12.53 -20.59
N ILE A 61 -13.44 -12.48 -19.26
CA ILE A 61 -12.67 -11.47 -18.55
C ILE A 61 -11.25 -12.02 -18.39
N TYR A 62 -10.29 -11.41 -19.08
CA TYR A 62 -8.89 -11.83 -19.05
C TYR A 62 -8.11 -10.82 -18.23
N CYS A 63 -7.45 -11.24 -17.15
CA CYS A 63 -6.65 -10.38 -16.29
C CYS A 63 -5.18 -10.75 -16.40
N SER A 64 -4.38 -9.86 -17.00
CA SER A 64 -2.93 -9.95 -17.03
C SER A 64 -2.34 -9.14 -15.90
N ILE A 65 -1.40 -9.71 -15.15
CA ILE A 65 -0.68 -9.02 -14.07
C ILE A 65 0.82 -9.07 -14.35
N THR A 66 1.44 -7.94 -14.66
CA THR A 66 2.88 -7.85 -14.91
C THR A 66 3.52 -6.72 -14.11
N GLY A 67 4.85 -6.67 -14.07
CA GLY A 67 5.57 -5.62 -13.35
C GLY A 67 5.24 -4.20 -13.80
N PHE A 68 5.02 -4.02 -15.11
CA PHE A 68 4.97 -2.71 -15.78
C PHE A 68 3.82 -2.57 -16.78
N GLY A 69 2.85 -3.50 -16.77
CA GLY A 69 1.76 -3.55 -17.74
C GLY A 69 2.17 -4.16 -19.09
N GLN A 70 1.22 -4.27 -20.01
CA GLN A 70 1.43 -4.76 -21.38
C GLN A 70 1.96 -3.65 -22.32
N THR A 71 2.02 -2.41 -21.86
CA THR A 71 2.37 -1.23 -22.67
C THR A 71 3.50 -0.39 -22.06
N GLY A 72 4.00 0.58 -22.83
CA GLY A 72 5.06 1.48 -22.37
C GLY A 72 6.49 0.91 -22.47
N PRO A 73 7.51 1.73 -22.16
CA PRO A 73 8.91 1.40 -22.40
C PRO A 73 9.42 0.24 -21.51
N TYR A 74 8.75 -0.03 -20.39
CA TYR A 74 9.15 -1.08 -19.45
C TYR A 74 8.36 -2.38 -19.59
N ALA A 75 7.40 -2.50 -20.52
CA ALA A 75 6.56 -3.69 -20.69
C ALA A 75 7.34 -5.01 -20.78
N LYS A 76 8.52 -4.99 -21.42
CA LYS A 76 9.35 -6.20 -21.59
C LYS A 76 10.25 -6.52 -20.39
N ARG A 77 10.30 -5.66 -19.38
CA ARG A 77 11.14 -5.87 -18.18
C ARG A 77 10.44 -6.81 -17.21
N ALA A 78 11.20 -7.69 -16.57
CA ALA A 78 10.69 -8.45 -15.44
C ALA A 78 10.52 -7.52 -14.23
N GLY A 79 9.42 -7.68 -13.49
CA GLY A 79 9.13 -6.91 -12.29
C GLY A 79 8.79 -7.82 -11.12
N TYR A 80 9.47 -7.64 -10.00
CA TYR A 80 9.13 -8.27 -8.73
C TYR A 80 8.87 -7.19 -7.68
N ASP A 81 8.02 -7.49 -6.69
CA ASP A 81 7.58 -6.57 -5.65
C ASP A 81 8.69 -5.67 -5.09
N PHE A 82 9.79 -6.23 -4.61
CA PHE A 82 10.86 -5.44 -3.99
C PHE A 82 11.44 -4.38 -4.93
N MET A 83 11.66 -4.73 -6.21
CA MET A 83 12.15 -3.78 -7.20
C MET A 83 11.10 -2.69 -7.48
N ILE A 84 9.81 -3.06 -7.53
CA ILE A 84 8.74 -2.10 -7.76
C ILE A 84 8.55 -1.15 -6.57
N GLN A 85 8.66 -1.64 -5.32
CA GLN A 85 8.64 -0.79 -4.13
C GLN A 85 9.75 0.26 -4.18
N GLY A 86 10.93 -0.10 -4.72
CA GLY A 86 12.01 0.84 -4.99
C GLY A 86 11.65 1.84 -6.09
N LEU A 87 11.25 1.34 -7.27
CA LEU A 87 11.05 2.17 -8.46
C LEU A 87 9.91 3.17 -8.34
N GLY A 88 8.78 2.80 -7.76
CA GLY A 88 7.66 3.75 -7.66
C GLY A 88 7.58 4.45 -6.29
N GLY A 89 8.65 4.43 -5.51
CA GLY A 89 8.89 5.41 -4.46
C GLY A 89 8.40 5.05 -3.05
N LEU A 90 7.84 3.86 -2.81
CA LEU A 90 7.47 3.46 -1.44
C LEU A 90 8.70 3.41 -0.53
N MET A 91 9.80 2.84 -1.04
CA MET A 91 11.05 2.74 -0.28
C MET A 91 11.72 4.10 -0.06
N SER A 92 11.55 5.07 -0.95
CA SER A 92 12.11 6.41 -0.73
C SER A 92 11.43 7.15 0.43
N LEU A 93 10.24 6.68 0.84
CA LEU A 93 9.44 7.23 1.94
C LEU A 93 9.50 6.38 3.21
N THR A 94 9.96 5.13 3.10
CA THR A 94 9.96 4.16 4.19
C THR A 94 11.38 3.93 4.72
N GLY A 95 11.57 4.05 6.02
CA GLY A 95 12.86 3.88 6.69
C GLY A 95 13.20 5.06 7.60
N ARG A 96 14.41 5.03 8.16
CA ARG A 96 14.87 6.11 9.05
C ARG A 96 15.20 7.39 8.24
N PRO A 97 14.98 8.58 8.84
CA PRO A 97 15.40 9.86 8.27
C PRO A 97 16.86 9.87 7.84
N GLU A 98 17.20 10.71 6.86
CA GLU A 98 18.61 10.95 6.49
C GLU A 98 19.39 11.51 7.68
N GLY A 99 20.62 11.04 7.88
CA GLY A 99 21.50 11.46 8.98
C GLY A 99 21.36 10.67 10.29
N ASP A 100 20.28 9.89 10.45
CA ASP A 100 20.12 8.99 11.59
C ASP A 100 20.98 7.71 11.43
N GLU A 101 21.38 7.09 12.54
CA GLU A 101 22.01 5.77 12.50
C GLU A 101 21.07 4.73 11.89
N GLY A 102 21.55 3.98 10.89
CA GLY A 102 20.71 3.05 10.13
C GLY A 102 19.78 3.73 9.13
N ALA A 103 20.04 4.98 8.74
CA ALA A 103 19.37 5.66 7.64
C ALA A 103 19.45 4.86 6.34
N GLY A 104 18.36 4.90 5.58
CA GLY A 104 18.29 4.29 4.25
C GLY A 104 16.87 3.91 3.88
N PRO A 105 16.60 3.71 2.58
CA PRO A 105 15.32 3.19 2.10
C PRO A 105 15.13 1.75 2.55
N VAL A 106 13.97 1.45 3.14
CA VAL A 106 13.61 0.13 3.67
C VAL A 106 12.36 -0.37 2.96
N LYS A 107 12.37 -1.65 2.54
CA LYS A 107 11.18 -2.29 1.99
C LYS A 107 10.18 -2.64 3.08
N VAL A 108 8.90 -2.72 2.71
CA VAL A 108 7.89 -3.28 3.62
C VAL A 108 8.19 -4.76 3.88
N GLY A 109 7.88 -5.23 5.09
CA GLY A 109 8.16 -6.60 5.55
C GLY A 109 7.41 -7.70 4.77
N VAL A 110 6.38 -7.33 4.01
CA VAL A 110 5.60 -8.21 3.15
C VAL A 110 5.66 -7.73 1.69
N ALA A 111 5.24 -8.58 0.76
CA ALA A 111 5.11 -8.22 -0.66
C ALA A 111 3.87 -7.33 -0.88
N LEU A 112 3.92 -6.12 -0.35
CA LEU A 112 2.78 -5.21 -0.28
C LEU A 112 2.27 -4.84 -1.68
N THR A 113 3.16 -4.63 -2.64
CA THR A 113 2.78 -4.30 -4.02
C THR A 113 2.06 -5.48 -4.67
N ASP A 114 2.53 -6.71 -4.47
CA ASP A 114 1.85 -7.91 -4.98
C ASP A 114 0.44 -8.05 -4.38
N ILE A 115 0.31 -7.86 -3.06
CA ILE A 115 -0.97 -7.95 -2.35
C ILE A 115 -1.95 -6.89 -2.87
N LEU A 116 -1.51 -5.63 -2.94
CA LEU A 116 -2.34 -4.54 -3.42
C LEU A 116 -2.71 -4.73 -4.89
N THR A 117 -1.79 -5.20 -5.73
CA THR A 117 -2.08 -5.49 -7.14
C THR A 117 -3.11 -6.60 -7.27
N GLY A 118 -3.07 -7.63 -6.42
CA GLY A 118 -4.12 -8.65 -6.35
C GLY A 118 -5.49 -8.07 -5.96
N LEU A 119 -5.53 -7.12 -5.02
CA LEU A 119 -6.76 -6.44 -4.62
C LEU A 119 -7.31 -5.54 -5.75
N TYR A 120 -6.47 -4.73 -6.38
CA TYR A 120 -6.85 -3.92 -7.54
C TYR A 120 -7.35 -4.78 -8.71
N SER A 121 -6.67 -5.90 -8.98
CA SER A 121 -7.08 -6.88 -10.00
C SER A 121 -8.47 -7.44 -9.68
N THR A 122 -8.72 -7.78 -8.41
CA THR A 122 -10.02 -8.27 -7.96
C THR A 122 -11.12 -7.23 -8.17
N VAL A 123 -10.87 -5.97 -7.80
CA VAL A 123 -11.82 -4.86 -8.01
C VAL A 123 -12.10 -4.67 -9.50
N ALA A 124 -11.07 -4.68 -10.35
CA ALA A 124 -11.22 -4.56 -11.80
C ALA A 124 -12.03 -5.72 -12.40
N ILE A 125 -11.79 -6.96 -11.94
CA ILE A 125 -12.56 -8.14 -12.36
C ILE A 125 -14.02 -8.03 -11.94
N LEU A 126 -14.30 -7.61 -10.70
CA LEU A 126 -15.67 -7.42 -10.22
C LEU A 126 -16.40 -6.30 -10.99
N ALA A 127 -15.71 -5.20 -11.31
CA ALA A 127 -16.24 -4.15 -12.17
C ALA A 127 -16.53 -4.66 -13.59
N ALA A 128 -15.65 -5.51 -14.13
CA ALA A 128 -15.84 -6.13 -15.44
C ALA A 128 -17.03 -7.10 -15.46
N LEU A 129 -17.23 -7.87 -14.38
CA LEU A 129 -18.41 -8.72 -14.20
C LEU A 129 -19.69 -7.88 -14.15
N ALA A 130 -19.69 -6.78 -13.39
CA ALA A 130 -20.84 -5.88 -13.29
C ALA A 130 -21.16 -5.22 -14.65
N HIS A 131 -20.14 -4.81 -15.40
CA HIS A 131 -20.31 -4.29 -16.76
C HIS A 131 -20.96 -5.33 -17.69
N ARG A 132 -20.49 -6.58 -17.62
CA ARG A 132 -21.04 -7.69 -18.41
C ARG A 132 -22.51 -7.98 -18.06
N GLN A 133 -22.88 -7.92 -16.78
CA GLN A 133 -24.27 -8.08 -16.33
C GLN A 133 -25.21 -6.98 -16.85
N GLN A 134 -24.69 -5.81 -17.19
CA GLN A 134 -25.44 -4.68 -17.73
C GLN A 134 -25.51 -4.67 -19.26
N GLY A 135 -25.17 -5.79 -19.92
CA GLY A 135 -25.17 -5.92 -21.38
C GLY A 135 -23.84 -5.57 -22.05
N GLY A 136 -22.80 -5.29 -21.27
CA GLY A 136 -21.42 -5.26 -21.74
C GLY A 136 -20.91 -6.65 -22.14
N ARG A 137 -19.65 -6.70 -22.61
CA ARG A 137 -18.96 -7.96 -22.97
C ARG A 137 -17.76 -8.21 -22.08
N GLY A 138 -17.09 -9.34 -22.29
CA GLY A 138 -15.76 -9.61 -21.74
C GLY A 138 -14.72 -8.58 -22.17
N GLN A 139 -13.64 -8.45 -21.39
CA GLN A 139 -12.60 -7.44 -21.59
C GLN A 139 -11.24 -7.91 -21.09
N HIS A 140 -10.18 -7.25 -21.56
CA HIS A 140 -8.82 -7.44 -21.06
C HIS A 140 -8.53 -6.40 -19.98
N ILE A 141 -8.14 -6.87 -18.82
CA ILE A 141 -7.65 -6.07 -17.71
C ILE A 141 -6.12 -6.21 -17.71
N ASP A 142 -5.43 -5.10 -17.94
CA ASP A 142 -3.98 -5.00 -17.90
C ASP A 142 -3.55 -4.33 -16.58
N MET A 143 -3.04 -5.14 -15.65
CA MET A 143 -2.59 -4.68 -14.33
C MET A 143 -1.07 -4.60 -14.28
N ALA A 144 -0.57 -3.44 -13.86
CA ALA A 144 0.85 -3.23 -13.59
C ALA A 144 1.11 -3.08 -12.09
N LEU A 145 2.11 -3.80 -11.56
CA LEU A 145 2.57 -3.61 -10.18
C LEU A 145 3.02 -2.16 -9.95
N LEU A 146 3.71 -1.56 -10.92
CA LEU A 146 4.18 -0.17 -10.81
C LEU A 146 3.02 0.82 -10.68
N ASP A 147 1.98 0.69 -11.51
CA ASP A 147 0.82 1.59 -11.48
C ASP A 147 0.12 1.54 -10.12
N VAL A 148 -0.08 0.34 -9.59
CA VAL A 148 -0.70 0.13 -8.28
C VAL A 148 0.16 0.72 -7.17
N GLN A 149 1.48 0.49 -7.20
CA GLN A 149 2.35 1.03 -6.15
C GLN A 149 2.39 2.57 -6.19
N VAL A 150 2.45 3.19 -7.38
CA VAL A 150 2.42 4.65 -7.53
C VAL A 150 1.10 5.22 -7.05
N ALA A 151 -0.03 4.58 -7.39
CA ALA A 151 -1.35 5.00 -6.89
C ALA A 151 -1.42 4.98 -5.35
N CYS A 152 -0.74 4.03 -4.72
CA CYS A 152 -0.69 3.88 -3.26
C CYS A 152 0.21 4.90 -2.54
N LEU A 153 0.93 5.77 -3.25
CA LEU A 153 1.61 6.92 -2.63
C LEU A 153 0.63 7.94 -2.05
N ALA A 154 -0.61 7.99 -2.57
CA ALA A 154 -1.71 8.81 -2.06
C ALA A 154 -1.28 10.27 -1.73
N ASN A 155 -1.27 10.64 -0.45
CA ASN A 155 -0.92 11.98 -0.01
C ASN A 155 0.52 12.38 -0.34
N GLN A 156 1.45 11.43 -0.43
CA GLN A 156 2.85 11.73 -0.74
C GLN A 156 3.05 12.11 -2.21
N ALA A 157 2.30 11.47 -3.11
CA ALA A 157 2.23 11.92 -4.50
C ALA A 157 1.62 13.32 -4.59
N MET A 158 0.54 13.59 -3.86
CA MET A 158 -0.09 14.91 -3.82
C MET A 158 0.82 15.99 -3.24
N ASN A 159 1.60 15.68 -2.20
CA ASN A 159 2.60 16.59 -1.63
C ASN A 159 3.60 17.02 -2.72
N TYR A 160 4.12 16.08 -3.51
CA TYR A 160 5.02 16.41 -4.62
C TYR A 160 4.31 17.24 -5.72
N LEU A 161 3.11 16.83 -6.15
CA LEU A 161 2.37 17.53 -7.21
C LEU A 161 1.98 18.97 -6.83
N THR A 162 1.76 19.24 -5.55
CA THR A 162 1.35 20.58 -5.06
C THR A 162 2.52 21.48 -4.69
N THR A 163 3.71 20.92 -4.41
CA THR A 163 4.87 21.69 -3.93
C THR A 163 6.10 21.63 -4.83
N GLY A 164 6.19 20.64 -5.72
CA GLY A 164 7.40 20.31 -6.48
C GLY A 164 8.50 19.64 -5.67
N VAL A 165 8.29 19.39 -4.38
CA VAL A 165 9.30 18.84 -3.46
C VAL A 165 8.96 17.40 -3.11
N ALA A 166 9.91 16.50 -3.38
CA ALA A 166 9.76 15.09 -3.04
C ALA A 166 9.86 14.88 -1.52
N ALA A 167 8.92 14.12 -0.95
CA ALA A 167 8.94 13.79 0.46
C ALA A 167 10.17 12.94 0.83
N GLN A 168 10.66 13.15 2.05
CA GLN A 168 11.78 12.42 2.63
C GLN A 168 11.28 11.41 3.66
N ARG A 169 12.13 10.44 4.02
CA ARG A 169 11.82 9.49 5.10
C ARG A 169 11.74 10.21 6.43
N LEU A 170 10.72 9.88 7.22
CA LEU A 170 10.45 10.48 8.53
C LEU A 170 10.40 9.42 9.65
N GLY A 171 10.82 8.18 9.37
CA GLY A 171 10.54 7.06 10.27
C GLY A 171 9.04 6.87 10.43
N ASN A 172 8.58 6.78 11.67
CA ASN A 172 7.16 6.62 11.99
C ASN A 172 6.39 7.95 12.02
N ALA A 173 7.05 9.10 11.83
CA ALA A 173 6.39 10.39 11.91
C ALA A 173 5.57 10.74 10.67
N HIS A 174 4.32 11.18 10.90
CA HIS A 174 3.48 11.69 9.82
C HIS A 174 4.03 13.03 9.28
N PRO A 175 4.04 13.26 7.95
CA PRO A 175 4.60 14.50 7.39
C PRO A 175 3.81 15.75 7.78
N ASN A 176 2.49 15.64 7.89
CA ASN A 176 1.58 16.78 7.97
C ASN A 176 0.82 16.91 9.30
N ILE A 177 1.03 16.00 10.26
CA ILE A 177 0.27 15.94 11.51
C ILE A 177 1.24 15.65 12.66
N VAL A 178 1.18 16.44 13.74
CA VAL A 178 2.05 16.29 14.91
C VAL A 178 1.23 16.51 16.19
N PRO A 179 1.39 15.69 17.25
CA PRO A 179 2.12 14.42 17.27
C PRO A 179 1.33 13.30 16.56
N TYR A 180 2.01 12.61 15.64
CA TYR A 180 1.50 11.42 14.97
C TYR A 180 2.70 10.51 14.67
N GLN A 181 3.13 9.75 15.69
CA GLN A 181 4.31 8.88 15.69
C GLN A 181 4.36 8.02 16.95
N ASP A 182 5.35 7.14 17.05
CA ASP A 182 5.70 6.42 18.26
C ASP A 182 6.47 7.28 19.28
N PHE A 183 6.25 6.97 20.55
CA PHE A 183 6.92 7.55 21.70
C PHE A 183 7.27 6.47 22.74
N PRO A 184 8.40 6.60 23.44
CA PRO A 184 8.82 5.63 24.45
C PRO A 184 7.95 5.76 25.70
N THR A 185 7.74 4.63 26.37
CA THR A 185 7.07 4.51 27.66
C THR A 185 8.04 3.97 28.71
N ALA A 186 7.56 3.68 29.91
CA ALA A 186 8.38 3.08 30.96
C ALA A 186 8.82 1.64 30.64
N ASP A 187 8.08 0.93 29.78
CA ASP A 187 8.23 -0.51 29.52
C ASP A 187 8.22 -0.89 28.02
N GLY A 188 8.20 0.09 27.12
CA GLY A 188 8.23 -0.13 25.68
C GLY A 188 8.05 1.17 24.89
N ASP A 189 7.23 1.09 23.85
CA ASP A 189 6.79 2.23 23.06
C ASP A 189 5.25 2.17 22.92
N PHE A 190 4.67 3.28 22.47
CA PHE A 190 3.29 3.33 22.03
C PHE A 190 3.17 4.35 20.89
N ILE A 191 2.20 4.15 20.01
CA ILE A 191 1.86 5.07 18.94
C ILE A 191 0.84 6.08 19.47
N LEU A 192 1.14 7.38 19.33
CA LEU A 192 0.24 8.48 19.62
C LEU A 192 -0.20 9.14 18.31
N THR A 193 -1.52 9.23 18.09
CA THR A 193 -2.09 9.80 16.86
C THR A 193 -3.07 10.93 17.18
N VAL A 194 -2.54 12.15 17.30
CA VAL A 194 -3.32 13.37 17.55
C VAL A 194 -3.61 14.06 16.22
N GLY A 195 -4.83 13.85 15.70
CA GLY A 195 -5.26 14.37 14.41
C GLY A 195 -5.76 15.81 14.43
N ASN A 196 -6.09 16.39 15.60
CA ASN A 196 -6.63 17.75 15.71
C ASN A 196 -6.29 18.43 17.05
N ASP A 197 -6.61 19.72 17.15
CA ASP A 197 -6.23 20.57 18.29
C ASP A 197 -6.98 20.21 19.59
N SER A 198 -8.23 19.73 19.48
CA SER A 198 -9.00 19.24 20.63
C SER A 198 -8.37 17.98 21.23
N GLN A 199 -7.94 17.03 20.38
CA GLN A 199 -7.19 15.85 20.81
C GLN A 199 -5.84 16.23 21.43
N PHE A 200 -5.16 17.25 20.90
CA PHE A 200 -3.89 17.71 21.46
C PHE A 200 -4.04 18.28 22.87
N ARG A 201 -5.10 19.06 23.12
CA ARG A 201 -5.42 19.58 24.45
C ARG A 201 -5.66 18.46 25.46
N LYS A 202 -6.48 17.49 25.11
CA LYS A 202 -6.74 16.31 25.96
C LYS A 202 -5.48 15.49 26.23
N PHE A 203 -4.65 15.28 25.21
CA PHE A 203 -3.35 14.63 25.39
C PHE A 203 -2.45 15.40 26.35
N ALA A 204 -2.36 16.72 26.18
CA ALA A 204 -1.57 17.59 27.04
C ALA A 204 -2.03 17.54 28.51
N GLU A 205 -3.35 17.48 28.76
CA GLU A 205 -3.92 17.26 30.09
C GLU A 205 -3.49 15.91 30.69
N VAL A 206 -3.66 14.81 29.94
CA VAL A 206 -3.24 13.45 30.38
C VAL A 206 -1.73 13.38 30.62
N ALA A 207 -0.95 14.12 29.84
CA ALA A 207 0.50 14.22 30.00
C ALA A 207 0.94 15.10 31.18
N GLY A 208 0.01 15.73 31.91
CA GLY A 208 0.32 16.65 33.00
C GLY A 208 1.00 17.93 32.53
N ARG A 209 0.76 18.32 31.28
CA ARG A 209 1.35 19.48 30.58
C ARG A 209 0.28 20.32 29.87
N PRO A 210 -0.83 20.71 30.53
CA PRO A 210 -1.93 21.42 29.89
C PRO A 210 -1.47 22.71 29.17
N GLU A 211 -0.41 23.35 29.67
CA GLU A 211 0.20 24.55 29.09
C GLU A 211 0.66 24.39 27.64
N TRP A 212 0.96 23.16 27.20
CA TRP A 212 1.35 22.92 25.80
C TRP A 212 0.24 23.29 24.84
N SER A 213 -1.03 23.11 25.22
CA SER A 213 -2.16 23.38 24.33
C SER A 213 -2.40 24.87 24.07
N ASP A 214 -1.89 25.73 24.95
CA ASP A 214 -2.02 27.19 24.86
C ASP A 214 -0.70 27.87 24.43
N ASP A 215 0.41 27.13 24.37
CA ASP A 215 1.68 27.62 23.83
C ASP A 215 1.51 27.98 22.33
N PRO A 216 1.83 29.22 21.91
CA PRO A 216 1.70 29.65 20.52
C PRO A 216 2.43 28.76 19.50
N ARG A 217 3.48 28.04 19.95
CA ARG A 217 4.24 27.09 19.12
C ARG A 217 3.48 25.79 18.85
N PHE A 218 2.48 25.44 19.67
CA PHE A 218 1.79 24.14 19.61
C PHE A 218 0.26 24.23 19.55
N ALA A 219 -0.31 25.43 19.67
CA ALA A 219 -1.76 25.66 19.75
C ALA A 219 -2.56 25.15 18.54
N SER A 220 -1.95 25.04 17.36
CA SER A 220 -2.58 24.45 16.17
C SER A 220 -1.69 23.41 15.50
N ASN A 221 -2.28 22.46 14.76
CA ASN A 221 -1.51 21.44 14.03
C ASN A 221 -0.43 22.06 13.13
N LYS A 222 -0.75 23.16 12.43
CA LYS A 222 0.22 23.89 11.60
C LYS A 222 1.44 24.31 12.41
N GLN A 223 1.21 24.85 13.61
CA GLN A 223 2.28 25.26 14.51
C GLN A 223 3.04 24.05 15.07
N ARG A 224 2.36 22.96 15.43
CA ARG A 224 3.02 21.71 15.87
C ARG A 224 3.90 21.10 14.79
N VAL A 225 3.49 21.14 13.52
CA VAL A 225 4.31 20.71 12.39
C VAL A 225 5.55 21.60 12.24
N ALA A 226 5.38 22.93 12.28
CA ALA A 226 6.48 23.89 12.17
C ALA A 226 7.49 23.77 13.33
N ASN A 227 7.00 23.45 14.53
CA ASN A 227 7.80 23.34 15.75
C ASN A 227 8.04 21.88 16.18
N ARG A 228 7.96 20.91 15.27
CA ARG A 228 8.05 19.48 15.59
C ARG A 228 9.36 19.10 16.28
N ALA A 229 10.46 19.73 15.88
CA ALA A 229 11.78 19.50 16.46
C ALA A 229 11.86 19.94 17.94
N VAL A 230 10.92 20.77 18.40
CA VAL A 230 10.80 21.19 19.80
C VAL A 230 9.76 20.33 20.54
N LEU A 231 8.58 20.12 19.95
CA LEU A 231 7.47 19.42 20.62
C LEU A 231 7.77 17.92 20.82
N VAL A 232 8.32 17.25 19.83
CA VAL A 232 8.54 15.79 19.88
C VAL A 232 9.47 15.40 21.03
N PRO A 233 10.64 16.05 21.24
CA PRO A 233 11.47 15.78 22.41
C PRO A 233 10.76 15.98 23.76
N LEU A 234 9.92 17.00 23.89
CA LEU A 234 9.14 17.25 25.11
C LEU A 234 8.15 16.13 25.38
N ILE A 235 7.46 15.65 24.34
CA ILE A 235 6.54 14.51 24.47
C ILE A 235 7.33 13.25 24.86
N ARG A 236 8.44 12.95 24.18
CA ARG A 236 9.29 11.79 24.51
C ARG A 236 9.74 11.79 25.97
N GLN A 237 10.06 12.95 26.53
CA GLN A 237 10.43 13.08 27.95
C GLN A 237 9.24 12.87 28.89
N ALA A 238 8.04 13.28 28.50
CA ALA A 238 6.85 13.10 29.34
C ALA A 238 6.34 11.65 29.32
N THR A 239 6.50 10.94 28.20
CA THR A 239 5.89 9.61 28.01
C THR A 239 6.61 8.48 28.75
N VAL A 240 7.90 8.64 29.09
CA VAL A 240 8.67 7.60 29.81
C VAL A 240 8.24 7.35 31.26
N PHE A 241 7.36 8.16 31.83
CA PHE A 241 6.95 8.06 33.24
C PHE A 241 5.73 7.15 33.49
N LYS A 242 5.09 6.64 32.45
CA LYS A 242 3.97 5.67 32.56
C LYS A 242 4.24 4.49 31.64
N THR A 243 3.70 3.34 32.01
CA THR A 243 3.72 2.14 31.16
C THR A 243 2.87 2.33 29.91
N THR A 244 3.11 1.51 28.87
CA THR A 244 2.29 1.51 27.64
C THR A 244 0.82 1.28 27.96
N ALA A 245 0.49 0.36 28.87
CA ALA A 245 -0.89 0.07 29.25
C ALA A 245 -1.59 1.26 29.93
N GLU A 246 -0.87 2.01 30.77
CA GLU A 246 -1.41 3.22 31.42
C GLU A 246 -1.68 4.34 30.42
N TRP A 247 -0.78 4.56 29.46
CA TRP A 247 -1.00 5.54 28.39
C TRP A 247 -2.22 5.19 27.54
N VAL A 248 -2.30 3.94 27.08
CA VAL A 248 -3.42 3.49 26.24
C VAL A 248 -4.74 3.67 26.98
N SER A 249 -4.85 3.16 28.20
CA SER A 249 -6.08 3.26 29.00
C SER A 249 -6.51 4.72 29.25
N GLN A 250 -5.58 5.60 29.63
CA GLN A 250 -5.91 7.01 29.93
C GLN A 250 -6.28 7.81 28.68
N LEU A 251 -5.61 7.57 27.55
CA LEU A 251 -5.87 8.28 26.30
C LEU A 251 -7.16 7.80 25.63
N GLU A 252 -7.45 6.50 25.66
CA GLU A 252 -8.72 5.94 25.19
C GLU A 252 -9.90 6.53 25.98
N ALA A 253 -9.77 6.66 27.30
CA ALA A 253 -10.81 7.23 28.16
C ALA A 253 -11.21 8.67 27.79
N VAL A 254 -10.29 9.44 27.19
CA VAL A 254 -10.55 10.82 26.73
C VAL A 254 -10.78 10.92 25.21
N GLY A 255 -10.72 9.80 24.48
CA GLY A 255 -10.92 9.74 23.03
C GLY A 255 -9.73 10.30 22.23
N VAL A 256 -8.51 10.12 22.73
CA VAL A 256 -7.27 10.40 21.99
C VAL A 256 -6.77 9.08 21.39
N PRO A 257 -6.72 8.96 20.04
CA PRO A 257 -6.28 7.72 19.40
C PRO A 257 -4.81 7.38 19.69
N CYS A 258 -4.58 6.15 20.16
CA CYS A 258 -3.26 5.58 20.42
C CYS A 258 -3.30 4.05 20.30
N GLY A 259 -2.13 3.39 20.29
CA GLY A 259 -2.00 1.93 20.36
C GLY A 259 -0.60 1.50 20.81
N PRO A 260 -0.41 0.24 21.25
CA PRO A 260 0.90 -0.30 21.58
C PRO A 260 1.78 -0.47 20.34
#